data_AF-A0A3M2L9W2-F1
#
_entry.id   AF-A0A3M2L9W2-F1
#
_cell.length_a   1.000
_cell.length_b   1.000
_cell.length_c   1.000
_cell.angle_alpha   90.00
_cell.angle_beta   90.00
_cell.angle_gamma   90.00
#
_symmetry.space_group_name_H-M   'P 1'
#
loop_
_entity.id
_entity.type
_entity.pdbx_description
1 polymer ?
#
loop_
_entity_poly.entity_id
_entity_poly.type
_entity_poly.pdbx_seq_one_letter_code
_entity_poly.pdbx_strand_id
1 'polypeptide(L)'
;MVAAAAAAAEVTAVLAAGPASATQHGAFDVGGAIEVDYNNLGGPDVLGDPITPESPAANGGRFQKFTNNASIYWTPATGATEVGGRIRDKWASTNYENGPLGYPVTDEQGTPNGEGRYNHFQNGSIYWSLGTDAHVVSGPIRDKWAQMGWEGGILGFPVTDAAKAGSDGLYQIFDGGTVYWSPKTGAHTVWGAIKQNWQSYGDVNGRYGFPTSDEYDYKDGKAQDFQGGKLTWQP
;
A
#
# COMPACT_ATOMS: atom_id res chain seq x y z
N MET A 1 -15.01 76.07 1.10
CA MET A 1 -14.02 75.10 1.64
C MET A 1 -14.14 73.84 0.80
N VAL A 2 -13.10 73.55 0.02
CA VAL A 2 -13.06 72.44 -0.94
C VAL A 2 -12.68 71.16 -0.19
N ALA A 3 -13.46 70.09 -0.38
CA ALA A 3 -13.17 68.78 0.18
C ALA A 3 -12.03 68.12 -0.61
N ALA A 4 -10.96 67.71 0.08
CA ALA A 4 -9.87 66.94 -0.50
C ALA A 4 -10.24 65.45 -0.51
N ALA A 5 -10.29 64.84 -1.69
CA ALA A 5 -10.41 63.41 -1.86
C ALA A 5 -9.02 62.77 -1.75
N ALA A 6 -8.84 61.84 -0.81
CA ALA A 6 -7.64 61.01 -0.71
C ALA A 6 -7.74 59.87 -1.72
N ALA A 7 -6.79 59.79 -2.65
CA ALA A 7 -6.63 58.66 -3.55
C ALA A 7 -5.86 57.54 -2.82
N ALA A 8 -6.50 56.39 -2.61
CA ALA A 8 -5.81 55.17 -2.21
C ALA A 8 -5.19 54.53 -3.45
N ALA A 9 -3.86 54.41 -3.48
CA ALA A 9 -3.17 53.63 -4.49
C ALA A 9 -3.21 52.15 -4.08
N GLU A 10 -3.85 51.31 -4.88
CA GLU A 10 -3.72 49.86 -4.75
C GLU A 10 -2.34 49.44 -5.28
N VAL A 11 -1.55 48.80 -4.41
CA VAL A 11 -0.30 48.14 -4.80
C VAL A 11 -0.64 46.73 -5.25
N THR A 12 -0.73 46.51 -6.55
CA THR A 12 -0.82 45.16 -7.11
C THR A 12 0.56 44.51 -7.02
N ALA A 13 0.76 43.63 -6.03
CA ALA A 13 1.95 42.79 -5.99
C ALA A 13 1.85 41.75 -7.12
N VAL A 14 2.62 41.95 -8.19
CA VAL A 14 2.86 40.90 -9.19
C VAL A 14 3.82 39.90 -8.56
N LEU A 15 3.30 38.76 -8.10
CA LEU A 15 4.11 37.59 -7.78
C LEU A 15 4.69 37.06 -9.10
N ALA A 16 5.93 37.44 -9.39
CA ALA A 16 6.71 36.76 -10.41
C ALA A 16 7.02 35.35 -9.91
N ALA A 17 6.49 34.32 -10.58
CA ALA A 17 6.93 32.95 -10.39
C ALA A 17 8.41 32.86 -10.78
N GLY A 18 9.29 32.79 -9.79
CA GLY A 18 10.71 32.52 -10.03
C GLY A 18 10.89 31.14 -10.68
N PRO A 19 11.98 30.92 -11.44
CA PRO A 19 12.29 29.59 -11.95
C PRO A 19 12.40 28.64 -10.75
N ALA A 20 11.76 27.46 -10.86
CA ALA A 20 11.91 26.38 -9.90
C ALA A 20 13.42 26.16 -9.67
N SER A 21 13.90 26.52 -8.48
CA SER A 21 15.33 26.47 -8.16
C SER A 21 15.63 25.09 -7.62
N ALA A 22 16.47 24.33 -8.32
CA ALA A 22 16.94 23.04 -7.85
C ALA A 22 18.11 23.24 -6.89
N THR A 23 18.09 22.60 -5.74
CA THR A 23 19.20 22.64 -4.78
C THR A 23 20.15 21.49 -5.03
N GLN A 24 21.45 21.79 -5.12
CA GLN A 24 22.48 20.77 -5.25
C GLN A 24 22.63 20.02 -3.92
N HIS A 25 22.32 18.73 -3.92
CA HIS A 25 22.59 17.82 -2.81
C HIS A 25 23.62 16.79 -3.31
N GLY A 26 24.87 16.89 -2.86
CA GLY A 26 25.93 16.02 -3.38
C GLY A 26 26.20 16.23 -4.88
N ALA A 27 26.07 15.17 -5.68
CA ALA A 27 26.44 15.15 -7.10
C ALA A 27 25.30 15.49 -8.08
N PHE A 28 24.06 15.51 -7.61
CA PHE A 28 22.87 15.75 -8.46
C PHE A 28 21.95 16.77 -7.79
N ASP A 29 21.26 17.56 -8.60
CA ASP A 29 20.26 18.48 -8.10
C ASP A 29 18.95 17.74 -7.78
N VAL A 30 18.25 18.20 -6.75
CA VAL A 30 16.87 17.80 -6.45
C VAL A 30 16.01 19.04 -6.67
N GLY A 31 14.94 18.91 -7.46
CA GLY A 31 14.11 20.06 -7.84
C GLY A 31 12.61 19.79 -7.79
N GLY A 32 11.83 20.88 -7.88
CA GLY A 32 10.40 20.82 -8.11
C GLY A 32 9.63 20.10 -6.99
N ALA A 33 8.61 19.33 -7.36
CA ALA A 33 7.78 18.62 -6.39
C ALA A 33 8.56 17.53 -5.63
N ILE A 34 9.57 16.92 -6.26
CA ILE A 34 10.43 15.93 -5.61
C ILE A 34 11.28 16.58 -4.52
N GLU A 35 11.80 17.79 -4.74
CA GLU A 35 12.54 18.54 -3.72
C GLU A 35 11.68 18.94 -2.53
N VAL A 36 10.43 19.35 -2.78
CA VAL A 36 9.49 19.68 -1.71
C VAL A 36 9.27 18.48 -0.79
N ASP A 37 9.02 17.31 -1.37
CA ASP A 37 8.80 16.08 -0.61
C ASP A 37 10.08 15.61 0.11
N TYR A 38 11.21 15.61 -0.60
CA TYR A 38 12.53 15.32 -0.04
C TYR A 38 12.81 16.16 1.21
N ASN A 39 12.58 17.47 1.15
CA ASN A 39 12.79 18.38 2.28
C ASN A 39 11.80 18.13 3.43
N ASN A 40 10.53 17.85 3.13
CA ASN A 40 9.52 17.54 4.15
C ASN A 40 9.85 16.27 4.93
N LEU A 41 10.49 15.30 4.28
CA LEU A 41 10.91 14.04 4.88
C LEU A 41 12.23 14.15 5.67
N GLY A 42 12.84 15.33 5.74
CA GLY A 42 14.12 15.56 6.43
C GLY A 42 15.35 15.53 5.52
N GLY A 43 15.15 15.44 4.21
CA GLY A 43 16.17 15.57 3.19
C GLY A 43 17.35 14.61 3.37
N PRO A 44 18.60 15.11 3.33
CA PRO A 44 19.78 14.25 3.33
C PRO A 44 19.96 13.47 4.64
N ASP A 45 19.44 13.96 5.76
CA ASP A 45 19.55 13.25 7.05
C ASP A 45 18.69 11.97 7.08
N VAL A 46 17.63 11.91 6.28
CA VAL A 46 16.70 10.77 6.24
C VAL A 46 16.88 9.94 4.97
N LEU A 47 16.81 10.58 3.80
CA LEU A 47 16.84 9.89 2.51
C LEU A 47 18.26 9.77 1.94
N GLY A 48 19.19 10.59 2.43
CA GLY A 48 20.55 10.67 1.93
C GLY A 48 20.68 11.45 0.63
N ASP A 49 21.89 11.57 0.11
CA ASP A 49 22.16 12.33 -1.10
C ASP A 49 21.50 11.68 -2.33
N PRO A 50 21.07 12.46 -3.34
CA PRO A 50 20.62 11.91 -4.61
C PRO A 50 21.77 11.19 -5.31
N ILE A 51 21.47 10.01 -5.88
CA ILE A 51 22.44 9.18 -6.62
C ILE A 51 22.15 9.12 -8.12
N THR A 52 21.04 9.71 -8.56
CA THR A 52 20.69 9.90 -9.96
C THR A 52 20.18 11.32 -10.17
N PRO A 53 20.25 11.89 -11.39
CA PRO A 53 19.41 13.03 -11.71
C PRO A 53 17.94 12.63 -11.68
N GLU A 54 17.04 13.60 -11.55
CA GLU A 54 15.62 13.38 -11.83
C GLU A 54 15.46 12.79 -13.23
N SER A 55 14.80 11.65 -13.32
CA SER A 55 14.72 10.83 -14.54
C SER A 55 13.27 10.57 -14.94
N PRO A 56 12.97 10.41 -16.24
CA PRO A 56 11.64 10.00 -16.69
C PRO A 56 11.23 8.62 -16.12
N ALA A 57 9.98 8.51 -15.66
CA ALA A 57 9.30 7.26 -15.33
C ALA A 57 8.13 7.01 -16.30
N ALA A 58 7.46 5.85 -16.17
CA ALA A 58 6.35 5.45 -17.03
C ALA A 58 5.23 6.51 -17.12
N ASN A 59 4.54 6.61 -18.27
CA ASN A 59 3.34 7.44 -18.42
C ASN A 59 3.54 8.94 -18.06
N GLY A 60 4.75 9.46 -18.28
CA GLY A 60 5.06 10.88 -18.04
C GLY A 60 5.38 11.23 -16.58
N GLY A 61 5.57 10.22 -15.72
CA GLY A 61 6.08 10.44 -14.37
C GLY A 61 7.57 10.79 -14.33
N ARG A 62 8.04 11.13 -13.14
CA ARG A 62 9.43 11.43 -12.83
C ARG A 62 9.84 10.67 -11.58
N PHE A 63 11.12 10.38 -11.42
CA PHE A 63 11.64 9.81 -10.18
C PHE A 63 13.08 10.22 -9.93
N GLN A 64 13.48 10.13 -8.66
CA GLN A 64 14.87 10.27 -8.26
C GLN A 64 15.19 9.24 -7.16
N LYS A 65 16.42 8.73 -7.16
CA LYS A 65 16.92 7.74 -6.19
C LYS A 65 17.92 8.40 -5.25
N PHE A 66 17.93 7.94 -4.00
CA PHE A 66 18.76 8.48 -2.92
C PHE A 66 19.59 7.37 -2.23
N THR A 67 20.66 7.73 -1.53
CA THR A 67 21.63 6.77 -0.97
C THR A 67 21.03 5.83 0.08
N ASN A 68 20.02 6.25 0.85
CA ASN A 68 19.49 5.46 1.98
C ASN A 68 18.39 4.47 1.55
N ASN A 69 18.57 3.81 0.40
CA ASN A 69 17.60 2.91 -0.22
C ASN A 69 16.19 3.53 -0.34
N ALA A 70 16.13 4.78 -0.78
CA ALA A 70 14.89 5.49 -1.00
C ALA A 70 14.77 5.99 -2.43
N SER A 71 13.54 6.20 -2.86
CA SER A 71 13.24 6.90 -4.10
C SER A 71 11.94 7.67 -3.98
N ILE A 72 11.92 8.88 -4.53
CA ILE A 72 10.71 9.69 -4.64
C ILE A 72 10.24 9.63 -6.09
N TYR A 73 8.97 9.30 -6.27
CA TYR A 73 8.30 9.25 -7.57
C TYR A 73 7.23 10.33 -7.64
N TRP A 74 7.13 10.99 -8.78
CA TRP A 74 6.15 12.04 -9.04
C TRP A 74 5.30 11.74 -10.25
N THR A 75 3.99 11.98 -10.13
CA THR A 75 3.08 12.12 -11.28
C THR A 75 2.14 13.30 -11.06
N PRO A 76 1.52 13.85 -12.13
CA PRO A 76 0.46 14.86 -11.97
C PRO A 76 -0.74 14.38 -11.14
N ALA A 77 -0.98 13.06 -11.08
CA ALA A 77 -2.14 12.48 -10.40
C ALA A 77 -1.89 12.20 -8.91
N THR A 78 -0.67 11.82 -8.55
CA THR A 78 -0.31 11.36 -7.21
C THR A 78 0.52 12.37 -6.42
N GLY A 79 1.12 13.37 -7.09
CA GLY A 79 2.15 14.19 -6.48
C GLY A 79 3.47 13.43 -6.31
N ALA A 80 4.41 14.04 -5.60
CA ALA A 80 5.66 13.40 -5.21
C ALA A 80 5.38 12.52 -3.99
N THR A 81 5.90 11.30 -4.02
CA THR A 81 5.70 10.29 -2.98
C THR A 81 6.94 9.42 -2.82
N GLU A 82 7.34 9.19 -1.59
CA GLU A 82 8.50 8.40 -1.22
C GLU A 82 8.19 6.91 -1.06
N VAL A 83 9.14 6.07 -1.49
CA VAL A 83 9.13 4.63 -1.19
C VAL A 83 10.54 4.22 -0.78
N GLY A 84 10.65 3.59 0.39
CA GLY A 84 11.92 3.30 1.05
C GLY A 84 12.14 1.84 1.40
N GLY A 85 13.39 1.52 1.74
CA GLY A 85 13.79 0.28 2.39
C GLY A 85 13.24 -1.01 1.76
N ARG A 86 12.75 -1.91 2.62
CA ARG A 86 12.24 -3.23 2.22
C ARG A 86 10.98 -3.15 1.36
N ILE A 87 10.17 -2.10 1.55
CA ILE A 87 8.97 -1.88 0.73
C ILE A 87 9.39 -1.53 -0.70
N ARG A 88 10.38 -0.66 -0.85
CA ARG A 88 10.97 -0.31 -2.15
C ARG A 88 11.61 -1.52 -2.82
N ASP A 89 12.36 -2.34 -2.09
CA ASP A 89 12.96 -3.57 -2.60
C ASP A 89 11.87 -4.55 -3.09
N LYS A 90 10.77 -4.64 -2.35
CA LYS A 90 9.63 -5.46 -2.76
C LYS A 90 8.97 -4.92 -4.01
N TRP A 91 8.70 -3.63 -4.07
CA TRP A 91 8.12 -2.98 -5.25
C TRP A 91 9.02 -3.13 -6.48
N ALA A 92 10.33 -3.03 -6.31
CA ALA A 92 11.33 -3.31 -7.34
C ALA A 92 11.17 -4.71 -7.94
N SER A 93 10.97 -5.73 -7.09
CA SER A 93 10.74 -7.12 -7.53
C SER A 93 9.47 -7.29 -8.35
N THR A 94 8.54 -6.34 -8.26
CA THR A 94 7.29 -6.29 -9.04
C THR A 94 7.38 -5.41 -10.29
N ASN A 95 8.58 -4.99 -10.69
CA ASN A 95 8.85 -4.08 -11.82
C ASN A 95 8.44 -2.62 -11.59
N TYR A 96 8.50 -2.15 -10.34
CA TYR A 96 8.25 -0.75 -9.97
C TYR A 96 6.91 -0.21 -10.54
N GLU A 97 6.91 1.01 -11.07
CA GLU A 97 5.72 1.68 -11.62
C GLU A 97 5.22 1.07 -12.94
N ASN A 98 6.07 0.27 -13.59
CA ASN A 98 5.69 -0.54 -14.75
C ASN A 98 5.04 -1.87 -14.34
N GLY A 99 5.04 -2.15 -13.04
CA GLY A 99 4.44 -3.33 -12.42
C GLY A 99 2.93 -3.22 -12.21
N PRO A 100 2.32 -4.29 -11.67
CA PRO A 100 0.88 -4.34 -11.43
C PRO A 100 0.41 -3.29 -10.40
N LEU A 101 1.28 -2.88 -9.48
CA LEU A 101 0.95 -1.92 -8.43
C LEU A 101 0.83 -0.47 -8.93
N GLY A 102 1.54 -0.12 -10.01
CA GLY A 102 1.65 1.25 -10.49
C GLY A 102 2.43 2.15 -9.54
N TYR A 103 2.10 3.43 -9.52
CA TYR A 103 2.78 4.43 -8.70
C TYR A 103 2.36 4.37 -7.22
N PRO A 104 3.26 4.74 -6.29
CA PRO A 104 2.88 5.05 -4.91
C PRO A 104 1.86 6.20 -4.85
N VAL A 105 1.00 6.17 -3.84
CA VAL A 105 0.00 7.22 -3.54
C VAL A 105 0.12 7.75 -2.11
N THR A 106 1.02 7.17 -1.32
CA THR A 106 1.46 7.67 -0.02
C THR A 106 2.96 7.57 0.05
N ASP A 107 3.58 8.41 0.88
CA ASP A 107 4.91 8.14 1.42
C ASP A 107 4.90 6.88 2.29
N GLU A 108 6.10 6.40 2.66
CA GLU A 108 6.21 5.31 3.62
C GLU A 108 5.72 5.76 5.00
N GLN A 109 4.67 5.10 5.49
CA GLN A 109 4.04 5.40 6.78
C GLN A 109 4.27 4.26 7.77
N GLY A 110 4.38 4.60 9.06
CA GLY A 110 4.29 3.60 10.12
C GLY A 110 2.85 3.11 10.27
N THR A 111 2.66 1.83 10.56
CA THR A 111 1.32 1.30 10.87
C THR A 111 0.83 1.85 12.21
N PRO A 112 -0.48 2.11 12.38
CA PRO A 112 -1.06 2.59 13.65
C PRO A 112 -0.72 1.75 14.89
N ASN A 113 -0.50 0.44 14.75
CA ASN A 113 -0.07 -0.43 15.85
C ASN A 113 1.43 -0.31 16.19
N GLY A 114 2.22 0.40 15.38
CA GLY A 114 3.65 0.64 15.59
C GLY A 114 4.57 -0.54 15.25
N GLU A 115 4.03 -1.60 14.65
CA GLU A 115 4.74 -2.87 14.44
C GLU A 115 5.29 -3.04 13.01
N GLY A 116 4.93 -2.13 12.10
CA GLY A 116 5.29 -2.22 10.70
C GLY A 116 5.25 -0.89 9.97
N ARG A 117 5.43 -0.98 8.67
CA ARG A 117 5.43 0.15 7.73
C ARG A 117 4.69 -0.22 6.45
N TYR A 118 4.19 0.77 5.73
CA TYR A 118 3.51 0.54 4.46
C TYR A 118 3.61 1.71 3.49
N ASN A 119 3.45 1.38 2.22
CA ASN A 119 3.03 2.32 1.19
C ASN A 119 1.73 1.80 0.55
N HIS A 120 0.81 2.73 0.26
CA HIS A 120 -0.25 2.46 -0.68
C HIS A 120 0.22 2.80 -2.11
N PHE A 121 -0.22 1.99 -3.06
CA PHE A 121 0.00 2.16 -4.49
C PHE A 121 -1.34 2.25 -5.20
N GLN A 122 -1.34 2.72 -6.45
CA GLN A 122 -2.56 2.86 -7.26
C GLN A 122 -3.44 1.61 -7.25
N ASN A 123 -2.83 0.41 -7.34
CA ASN A 123 -3.55 -0.86 -7.47
C ASN A 123 -3.31 -1.83 -6.31
N GLY A 124 -2.77 -1.36 -5.18
CA GLY A 124 -2.51 -2.24 -4.05
C GLY A 124 -1.75 -1.59 -2.91
N SER A 125 -1.12 -2.39 -2.09
CA SER A 125 -0.27 -1.92 -1.00
C SER A 125 0.86 -2.88 -0.76
N ILE A 126 1.94 -2.36 -0.20
CA ILE A 126 3.01 -3.19 0.33
C ILE A 126 3.13 -2.86 1.80
N TYR A 127 3.08 -3.90 2.62
CA TYR A 127 3.26 -3.82 4.06
C TYR A 127 4.53 -4.58 4.43
N TRP A 128 5.35 -3.97 5.27
CA TRP A 128 6.49 -4.60 5.92
C TRP A 128 6.22 -4.71 7.41
N SER A 129 6.57 -5.85 7.99
CA SER A 129 6.57 -6.03 9.45
C SER A 129 7.77 -6.85 9.90
N LEU A 130 8.11 -6.73 11.18
CA LEU A 130 9.14 -7.56 11.77
C LEU A 130 8.71 -9.02 11.79
N GLY A 131 9.48 -9.89 11.13
CA GLY A 131 9.24 -11.33 11.12
C GLY A 131 8.59 -11.85 9.84
N THR A 132 7.83 -11.02 9.10
CA THR A 132 7.24 -11.42 7.82
C THR A 132 7.97 -10.84 6.60
N ASP A 133 8.68 -9.71 6.73
CA ASP A 133 9.23 -8.93 5.61
C ASP A 133 8.13 -8.25 4.76
N ALA A 134 8.51 -7.64 3.64
CA ALA A 134 7.61 -6.85 2.80
C ALA A 134 6.76 -7.70 1.84
N HIS A 135 5.44 -7.53 1.90
CA HIS A 135 4.47 -8.28 1.11
C HIS A 135 3.46 -7.41 0.38
N VAL A 136 3.15 -7.81 -0.85
CA VAL A 136 2.12 -7.17 -1.67
C VAL A 136 0.75 -7.67 -1.25
N VAL A 137 -0.19 -6.74 -1.06
CA VAL A 137 -1.62 -7.02 -0.89
C VAL A 137 -2.39 -6.20 -1.92
N SER A 138 -3.18 -6.83 -2.78
CA SER A 138 -3.87 -6.14 -3.88
C SER A 138 -5.25 -6.70 -4.18
N GLY A 139 -6.04 -5.93 -4.93
CA GLY A 139 -7.35 -6.34 -5.43
C GLY A 139 -8.34 -6.77 -4.33
N PRO A 140 -9.24 -7.72 -4.62
CA PRO A 140 -10.29 -8.12 -3.68
C PRO A 140 -9.78 -8.67 -2.34
N ILE A 141 -8.57 -9.25 -2.31
CA ILE A 141 -7.94 -9.70 -1.06
C ILE A 141 -7.61 -8.50 -0.16
N ARG A 142 -7.03 -7.45 -0.73
CA ARG A 142 -6.75 -6.19 -0.01
C ARG A 142 -8.02 -5.54 0.48
N ASP A 143 -9.04 -5.46 -0.38
CA ASP A 143 -10.32 -4.84 -0.01
C ASP A 143 -10.99 -5.60 1.14
N LYS A 144 -10.88 -6.93 1.14
CA LYS A 144 -11.37 -7.74 2.25
C LYS A 144 -10.57 -7.52 3.52
N TRP A 145 -9.25 -7.54 3.44
CA TRP A 145 -8.39 -7.30 4.60
C TRP A 145 -8.61 -5.89 5.20
N ALA A 146 -8.85 -4.88 4.37
CA ALA A 146 -9.25 -3.55 4.79
C ALA A 146 -10.55 -3.55 5.61
N GLN A 147 -11.58 -4.28 5.14
CA GLN A 147 -12.84 -4.45 5.88
C GLN A 147 -12.66 -5.16 7.22
N MET A 148 -11.60 -5.98 7.34
CA MET A 148 -11.26 -6.70 8.57
C MET A 148 -10.41 -5.86 9.54
N GLY A 149 -10.11 -4.60 9.21
CA GLY A 149 -9.35 -3.69 10.06
C GLY A 149 -7.85 -3.64 9.76
N TRP A 150 -7.42 -4.06 8.56
CA TRP A 150 -6.01 -4.06 8.16
C TRP A 150 -5.13 -4.86 9.14
N GLU A 151 -3.89 -4.42 9.37
CA GLU A 151 -2.94 -5.05 10.29
C GLU A 151 -3.34 -4.92 11.76
N GLY A 152 -4.18 -3.93 12.11
CA GLY A 152 -4.77 -3.81 13.45
C GLY A 152 -5.96 -4.76 13.67
N GLY A 153 -6.43 -5.41 12.60
CA GLY A 153 -7.50 -6.38 12.62
C GLY A 153 -7.07 -7.76 13.05
N ILE A 154 -8.03 -8.68 13.12
CA ILE A 154 -7.80 -10.05 13.58
C ILE A 154 -6.87 -10.87 12.69
N LEU A 155 -6.70 -10.45 11.43
CA LEU A 155 -5.81 -11.10 10.50
C LEU A 155 -4.34 -10.71 10.70
N GLY A 156 -4.03 -9.55 11.28
CA GLY A 156 -2.65 -9.08 11.42
C GLY A 156 -1.98 -8.75 10.08
N PHE A 157 -0.65 -8.84 10.04
CA PHE A 157 0.14 -8.51 8.85
C PHE A 157 0.10 -9.63 7.81
N PRO A 158 0.32 -9.31 6.52
CA PRO A 158 0.59 -10.32 5.51
C PRO A 158 1.89 -11.06 5.81
N VAL A 159 1.86 -12.39 5.58
CA VAL A 159 3.00 -13.32 5.75
C VAL A 159 3.51 -13.83 4.39
N THR A 160 2.70 -13.64 3.36
CA THR A 160 2.97 -14.08 1.99
C THR A 160 2.44 -13.04 1.02
N ASP A 161 2.95 -13.03 -0.21
CA ASP A 161 2.17 -12.46 -1.32
C ASP A 161 1.00 -13.38 -1.67
N ALA A 162 0.02 -12.86 -2.40
CA ALA A 162 -1.07 -13.68 -2.92
C ALA A 162 -0.55 -14.80 -3.84
N ALA A 163 -1.08 -16.01 -3.66
CA ALA A 163 -0.78 -17.20 -4.45
C ALA A 163 -2.05 -17.83 -5.02
N LYS A 164 -1.90 -18.72 -6.01
CA LYS A 164 -3.04 -19.37 -6.67
C LYS A 164 -3.79 -20.30 -5.72
N ALA A 165 -5.11 -20.15 -5.65
CA ALA A 165 -6.03 -21.08 -4.98
C ALA A 165 -6.89 -21.81 -6.02
N GLY A 166 -6.96 -23.13 -5.97
CA GLY A 166 -7.80 -23.91 -6.89
C GLY A 166 -7.47 -23.65 -8.37
N SER A 167 -8.48 -23.66 -9.23
CA SER A 167 -8.34 -23.43 -10.68
C SER A 167 -8.11 -21.97 -11.06
N ASP A 168 -8.81 -21.05 -10.40
CA ASP A 168 -9.05 -19.66 -10.84
C ASP A 168 -9.12 -18.65 -9.69
N GLY A 169 -8.80 -19.07 -8.46
CA GLY A 169 -8.80 -18.21 -7.29
C GLY A 169 -7.41 -17.81 -6.82
N LEU A 170 -7.40 -16.98 -5.78
CA LEU A 170 -6.20 -16.55 -5.07
C LEU A 170 -6.39 -16.77 -3.57
N TYR A 171 -5.30 -16.92 -2.85
CA TYR A 171 -5.28 -16.82 -1.39
C TYR A 171 -4.07 -16.03 -0.93
N GLN A 172 -4.17 -15.42 0.24
CA GLN A 172 -3.04 -14.78 0.90
C GLN A 172 -3.08 -15.06 2.39
N ILE A 173 -1.94 -15.47 2.94
CA ILE A 173 -1.77 -15.78 4.36
C ILE A 173 -1.40 -14.51 5.10
N PHE A 174 -2.08 -14.30 6.23
CA PHE A 174 -1.84 -13.28 7.23
C PHE A 174 -1.58 -13.97 8.58
N ASP A 175 -1.01 -13.27 9.56
CA ASP A 175 -0.64 -13.85 10.86
C ASP A 175 -1.79 -14.62 11.53
N GLY A 176 -2.99 -14.03 11.54
CA GLY A 176 -4.17 -14.57 12.19
C GLY A 176 -5.07 -15.44 11.29
N GLY A 177 -4.78 -15.56 9.99
CA GLY A 177 -5.70 -16.23 9.09
C GLY A 177 -5.32 -16.20 7.61
N THR A 178 -6.29 -16.45 6.75
CA THR A 178 -6.07 -16.45 5.29
C THR A 178 -7.28 -15.87 4.61
N VAL A 179 -7.06 -14.97 3.66
CA VAL A 179 -8.12 -14.49 2.78
C VAL A 179 -8.07 -15.34 1.51
N TYR A 180 -9.19 -15.94 1.15
CA TYR A 180 -9.38 -16.65 -0.11
C TYR A 180 -10.33 -15.86 -1.01
N TRP A 181 -10.02 -15.78 -2.30
CA TRP A 181 -10.86 -15.15 -3.31
C TRP A 181 -11.05 -16.07 -4.51
N SER A 182 -12.26 -16.08 -5.07
CA SER A 182 -12.51 -16.58 -6.42
C SER A 182 -13.52 -15.66 -7.13
N PRO A 183 -13.57 -15.65 -8.48
CA PRO A 183 -14.57 -14.90 -9.21
C PRO A 183 -16.01 -15.24 -8.82
N LYS A 184 -16.26 -16.50 -8.42
CA LYS A 184 -17.60 -17.00 -8.08
C LYS A 184 -18.03 -16.67 -6.66
N THR A 185 -17.09 -16.62 -5.72
CA THR A 185 -17.42 -16.51 -4.28
C THR A 185 -17.10 -15.14 -3.70
N GLY A 186 -16.24 -14.36 -4.34
CA GLY A 186 -15.66 -13.17 -3.71
C GLY A 186 -14.61 -13.54 -2.65
N ALA A 187 -14.14 -12.53 -1.92
CA ALA A 187 -13.07 -12.66 -0.93
C ALA A 187 -13.63 -12.89 0.47
N HIS A 188 -13.19 -13.95 1.14
CA HIS A 188 -13.61 -14.33 2.49
C HIS A 188 -12.43 -14.78 3.32
N THR A 189 -12.52 -14.50 4.62
CA THR A 189 -11.52 -14.91 5.61
C THR A 189 -11.78 -16.33 6.09
N VAL A 190 -10.73 -17.13 6.27
CA VAL A 190 -10.81 -18.47 6.88
C VAL A 190 -9.69 -18.56 7.92
N TRP A 191 -10.03 -18.92 9.16
CA TRP A 191 -9.13 -18.85 10.31
C TRP A 191 -9.53 -19.83 11.43
N GLY A 192 -8.70 -19.93 12.47
CA GLY A 192 -8.98 -20.73 13.67
C GLY A 192 -9.26 -22.22 13.41
N ALA A 193 -10.12 -22.80 14.25
CA ALA A 193 -10.46 -24.22 14.21
C ALA A 193 -11.26 -24.62 12.96
N ILE A 194 -12.07 -23.72 12.40
CA ILE A 194 -12.78 -23.96 11.14
C ILE A 194 -11.78 -24.14 10.00
N LYS A 195 -10.74 -23.29 9.91
CA LYS A 195 -9.66 -23.45 8.93
C LYS A 195 -8.97 -24.80 9.05
N GLN A 196 -8.60 -25.21 10.25
CA GLN A 196 -7.91 -26.48 10.49
C GLN A 196 -8.78 -27.68 10.06
N ASN A 197 -10.08 -27.62 10.36
CA ASN A 197 -11.03 -28.65 9.95
C ASN A 197 -11.19 -28.68 8.42
N TRP A 198 -11.37 -27.52 7.78
CA TRP A 198 -11.47 -27.39 6.33
C TRP A 198 -10.21 -27.89 5.59
N GLN A 199 -9.02 -27.58 6.13
CA GLN A 199 -7.73 -28.07 5.65
C GLN A 199 -7.65 -29.61 5.64
N SER A 200 -8.21 -30.27 6.67
CA SER A 200 -8.26 -31.74 6.72
C SER A 200 -9.10 -32.36 5.59
N TYR A 201 -9.99 -31.58 4.97
CA TYR A 201 -10.77 -32.00 3.80
C TYR A 201 -10.17 -31.58 2.45
N GLY A 202 -8.97 -30.98 2.44
CA GLY A 202 -8.25 -30.62 1.22
C GLY A 202 -8.38 -29.17 0.78
N ASP A 203 -8.74 -28.25 1.68
CA ASP A 203 -8.92 -26.82 1.39
C ASP A 203 -9.86 -26.56 0.20
N VAL A 204 -9.54 -25.57 -0.64
CA VAL A 204 -10.27 -25.20 -1.86
C VAL A 204 -10.36 -26.32 -2.88
N ASN A 205 -9.46 -27.31 -2.83
CA ASN A 205 -9.47 -28.47 -3.71
C ASN A 205 -10.29 -29.64 -3.15
N GLY A 206 -10.74 -29.50 -1.90
CA GLY A 206 -11.52 -30.47 -1.17
C GLY A 206 -13.02 -30.43 -1.47
N ARG A 207 -13.77 -31.29 -0.78
CA ARG A 207 -15.24 -31.41 -0.97
C ARG A 207 -16.02 -30.11 -0.69
N TYR A 208 -15.45 -29.20 0.10
CA TYR A 208 -16.11 -27.96 0.49
C TYR A 208 -15.86 -26.82 -0.51
N GLY A 209 -14.77 -26.85 -1.28
CA GLY A 209 -14.42 -25.77 -2.19
C GLY A 209 -14.14 -24.44 -1.47
N PHE A 210 -14.31 -23.33 -2.18
CA PHE A 210 -14.07 -21.99 -1.64
C PHE A 210 -15.09 -21.59 -0.56
N PRO A 211 -14.70 -20.74 0.41
CA PRO A 211 -15.64 -20.09 1.31
C PRO A 211 -16.60 -19.17 0.55
N THR A 212 -17.85 -19.10 1.01
CA THR A 212 -18.92 -18.23 0.48
C THR A 212 -19.42 -17.22 1.51
N SER A 213 -18.92 -17.30 2.74
CA SER A 213 -19.12 -16.33 3.82
C SER A 213 -17.83 -16.18 4.61
N ASP A 214 -17.70 -15.11 5.41
CA ASP A 214 -16.82 -15.14 6.57
C ASP A 214 -17.40 -16.03 7.67
N GLU A 215 -16.63 -16.24 8.74
CA GLU A 215 -17.11 -16.88 9.95
C GLU A 215 -18.18 -16.01 10.65
N TYR A 216 -19.25 -16.66 11.16
CA TYR A 216 -20.34 -16.02 11.87
C TYR A 216 -20.81 -16.85 13.07
N ASP A 217 -21.53 -16.21 14.00
CA ASP A 217 -22.08 -16.86 15.19
C ASP A 217 -23.13 -17.91 14.85
N TYR A 218 -22.98 -19.11 15.41
CA TYR A 218 -23.91 -20.21 15.18
C TYR A 218 -23.94 -21.19 16.36
N LYS A 219 -25.11 -21.34 17.01
CA LYS A 219 -25.39 -22.33 18.07
C LYS A 219 -24.26 -22.45 19.12
N ASP A 220 -24.08 -21.38 19.89
CA ASP A 220 -23.06 -21.23 20.95
C ASP A 220 -21.61 -21.43 20.49
N GLY A 221 -21.40 -21.39 19.17
CA GLY A 221 -20.09 -21.49 18.53
C GLY A 221 -20.05 -20.66 17.27
N LYS A 222 -19.32 -21.15 16.27
CA LYS A 222 -19.07 -20.49 15.00
C LYS A 222 -19.46 -21.36 13.82
N ALA A 223 -19.77 -20.74 12.70
CA ALA A 223 -19.95 -21.43 11.44
C ALA A 223 -19.39 -20.61 10.28
N GLN A 224 -19.07 -21.31 9.20
CA GLN A 224 -18.70 -20.71 7.93
C GLN A 224 -19.29 -21.54 6.79
N ASP A 225 -19.82 -20.84 5.79
CA ASP A 225 -20.36 -21.47 4.60
C ASP A 225 -19.31 -21.53 3.49
N PHE A 226 -19.31 -22.65 2.78
CA PHE A 226 -18.46 -22.97 1.64
C PHE A 226 -19.34 -23.45 0.48
N GLN A 227 -18.78 -23.47 -0.73
CA GLN A 227 -19.50 -23.94 -1.93
C GLN A 227 -20.15 -25.32 -1.76
N GLY A 228 -19.45 -26.23 -1.07
CA GLY A 228 -19.86 -27.62 -0.83
C GLY A 228 -20.53 -27.86 0.53
N GLY A 229 -20.84 -26.83 1.30
CA GLY A 229 -21.57 -26.96 2.57
C GLY A 229 -21.05 -26.07 3.68
N LYS A 230 -21.48 -26.35 4.91
CA LYS A 230 -21.15 -25.58 6.11
C LYS A 230 -20.19 -26.34 7.01
N LEU A 231 -19.24 -25.63 7.61
CA LEU A 231 -18.46 -26.12 8.74
C LEU A 231 -18.83 -25.32 9.98
N THR A 232 -18.88 -26.01 11.11
CA THR A 232 -19.19 -25.42 12.41
C THR A 232 -18.11 -25.76 13.41
N TRP A 233 -17.90 -24.88 14.37
CA TRP A 233 -17.03 -25.08 15.53
C TRP A 233 -17.80 -24.77 16.81
N GLN A 234 -17.54 -25.52 17.87
CA GLN A 234 -18.04 -25.29 19.22
C GLN A 234 -16.86 -25.37 20.20
N PRO A 235 -16.86 -24.55 21.27
CA PRO A 235 -15.80 -24.50 22.27
C PRO A 235 -15.70 -25.77 23.14
#